data_AF-A0A2Y9BHL9-F1
#
_entry.id   AF-A0A2Y9BHL9-F1
#
_cell.length_a   1.000
_cell.length_b   1.000
_cell.length_c   1.000
_cell.angle_alpha   90.00
_cell.angle_beta   90.00
_cell.angle_gamma   90.00
#
_symmetry.space_group_name_H-M   'P 1'
#
loop_
_entity.id
_entity.type
_entity.pdbx_description
1 polymer ?
#
loop_
_entity_poly.entity_id
_entity_poly.type
_entity_poly.pdbx_seq_one_letter_code
_entity_poly.pdbx_strand_id
1 'polypeptide(L)'
;MIVMLISDESSKERQYIVRYAKDLAARWTDEYWEMLQCSSISELEETVSQKTRTDIVCVDITMEGALELTKELRRLTPSSYIILIASPRISPAVYMRPAIGAESLLLKPLSERQIQEVLSEAIRTYIDRFLSPDEKKVFVIEHKGGRVLIDYNNIYFFESREKRVYLNTEAEEYGFYDTLDELQEKLEDGFIRCHRSFLINKSKIVNVFLSQNRIILKNEFEIPLSRSYKPVIKEYLEKGGK
;
A
#
# COMPACT_ATOMS: atom_id res chain seq x y z
N MET A 1 -0.84 15.62 -1.29
CA MET A 1 0.53 15.75 -1.84
C MET A 1 1.02 14.39 -2.27
N ILE A 2 1.34 14.26 -3.56
CA ILE A 2 1.85 13.04 -4.20
C ILE A 2 3.35 13.24 -4.45
N VAL A 3 4.17 12.28 -4.06
CA VAL A 3 5.63 12.33 -4.24
C VAL A 3 6.06 11.34 -5.31
N MET A 4 6.62 11.86 -6.41
CA MET A 4 7.20 11.04 -7.48
C MET A 4 8.72 11.14 -7.47
N LEU A 5 9.38 9.99 -7.27
CA LEU A 5 10.84 9.86 -7.34
C LEU A 5 11.25 9.44 -8.76
N ILE A 6 12.21 10.15 -9.34
CA ILE A 6 12.73 9.89 -10.69
C ILE A 6 14.26 9.82 -10.61
N SER A 7 14.82 8.65 -10.89
CA SER A 7 16.25 8.41 -10.88
C SER A 7 16.70 7.85 -12.24
N ASP A 8 17.57 8.57 -12.93
CA ASP A 8 18.20 8.18 -14.20
C ASP A 8 19.44 9.06 -14.39
N GLU A 9 20.56 8.58 -14.93
CA GLU A 9 21.77 9.41 -15.14
C GLU A 9 21.62 10.42 -16.27
N SER A 10 20.77 10.13 -17.27
CA SER A 10 20.52 10.97 -18.42
C SER A 10 19.61 12.15 -18.08
N SER A 11 20.18 13.35 -18.05
CA SER A 11 19.44 14.60 -17.83
C SER A 11 18.28 14.78 -18.82
N LYS A 12 18.49 14.37 -20.08
CA LYS A 12 17.46 14.43 -21.13
C LYS A 12 16.29 13.50 -20.82
N GLU A 13 16.57 12.25 -20.45
CA GLU A 13 15.54 11.25 -20.11
C GLU A 13 14.76 11.67 -18.85
N ARG A 14 15.46 12.09 -17.79
CA ARG A 14 14.83 12.66 -16.58
C ARG A 14 13.88 13.81 -16.92
N GLN A 15 14.34 14.78 -17.72
CA GLN A 15 13.52 15.95 -18.10
C GLN A 15 12.26 15.56 -18.87
N TYR A 16 12.34 14.56 -19.75
CA TYR A 16 11.15 14.05 -20.44
C TYR A 16 10.16 13.41 -19.47
N ILE A 17 10.63 12.55 -18.57
CA ILE A 17 9.78 11.91 -17.56
C ILE A 17 9.09 12.98 -16.70
N VAL A 18 9.85 13.96 -16.19
CA VAL A 18 9.32 15.05 -15.37
C VAL A 18 8.27 15.86 -16.13
N ARG A 19 8.55 16.23 -17.38
CA ARG A 19 7.61 17.01 -18.21
C ARG A 19 6.30 16.25 -18.40
N TYR A 20 6.37 14.99 -18.84
CA TYR A 20 5.18 14.19 -19.08
C TYR A 20 4.40 13.90 -17.79
N ALA A 21 5.08 13.62 -16.69
CA ALA A 21 4.44 13.43 -15.39
C ALA A 21 3.70 14.70 -14.93
N LYS A 22 4.30 15.89 -15.09
CA LYS A 22 3.63 17.18 -14.78
C LYS A 22 2.42 17.45 -15.66
N ASP A 23 2.53 17.19 -16.96
CA ASP A 23 1.43 17.38 -17.92
C ASP A 23 0.25 16.45 -17.59
N LEU A 24 0.50 15.21 -17.18
CA LEU A 24 -0.52 14.25 -16.76
C LEU A 24 -1.13 14.62 -15.40
N ALA A 25 -0.29 14.95 -14.41
CA ALA A 25 -0.73 15.40 -13.09
C ALA A 25 -1.71 16.57 -13.20
N ALA A 26 -1.36 17.61 -13.96
CA ALA A 26 -2.19 18.79 -14.16
C ALA A 26 -3.53 18.52 -14.88
N ARG A 27 -3.65 17.39 -15.60
CA ARG A 27 -4.88 17.02 -16.31
C ARG A 27 -5.81 16.14 -15.47
N TRP A 28 -5.26 15.34 -14.56
CA TRP A 28 -6.00 14.25 -13.94
C TRP A 28 -6.24 14.43 -12.44
N THR A 29 -5.58 15.38 -11.79
CA THR A 29 -5.71 15.58 -10.35
C THR A 29 -5.39 17.02 -9.92
N ASP A 30 -6.11 17.51 -8.91
CA ASP A 30 -5.86 18.81 -8.25
C ASP A 30 -4.83 18.71 -7.10
N GLU A 31 -4.38 17.49 -6.76
CA GLU A 31 -3.34 17.27 -5.75
C GLU A 31 -2.01 17.96 -6.09
N TYR A 32 -1.28 18.41 -5.06
CA TYR A 32 0.08 18.91 -5.23
C TYR A 32 1.07 17.76 -5.50
N TRP A 33 1.96 17.93 -6.46
CA TRP A 33 3.00 16.95 -6.81
C TRP A 33 4.40 17.46 -6.46
N GLU A 34 5.12 16.67 -5.68
CA GLU A 34 6.55 16.84 -5.45
C GLU A 34 7.34 15.88 -6.35
N MET A 35 8.28 16.43 -7.13
CA MET A 35 9.10 15.66 -8.07
C MET A 35 10.53 15.59 -7.56
N LEU A 36 10.89 14.48 -6.93
CA LEU A 36 12.25 14.21 -6.47
C LEU A 36 13.06 13.65 -7.64
N GLN A 37 14.16 14.33 -7.99
CA GLN A 37 15.00 13.94 -9.12
C GLN A 37 16.38 13.57 -8.62
N CYS A 38 16.82 12.34 -8.92
CA CYS A 38 18.16 11.84 -8.62
C CYS A 38 18.91 11.64 -9.94
N SER A 39 20.01 12.36 -10.10
CA SER A 39 20.90 12.31 -11.25
C SER A 39 22.04 11.32 -11.12
N SER A 40 22.23 10.77 -9.92
CA SER A 40 23.28 9.81 -9.58
C SER A 40 22.79 8.79 -8.56
N ILE A 41 23.54 7.70 -8.41
CA ILE A 41 23.29 6.70 -7.38
C ILE A 41 23.35 7.30 -5.97
N SER A 42 24.28 8.21 -5.68
CA SER A 42 24.44 8.82 -4.36
C SER A 42 23.24 9.68 -3.95
N GLU A 43 22.62 10.39 -4.90
CA GLU A 43 21.38 11.14 -4.64
C GLU A 43 20.19 10.20 -4.38
N LEU A 44 20.15 9.05 -5.04
CA LEU A 44 19.15 8.02 -4.77
C LEU A 44 19.35 7.42 -3.38
N GLU A 45 20.59 7.06 -3.01
CA GLU A 45 20.95 6.56 -1.67
C GLU A 45 20.54 7.54 -0.57
N GLU A 46 20.83 8.83 -0.74
CA GLU A 46 20.45 9.87 0.21
C GLU A 46 18.92 9.91 0.38
N THR A 47 18.18 9.92 -0.72
CA THR A 47 16.71 9.94 -0.70
C THR A 47 16.12 8.72 0.01
N VAL A 48 16.68 7.52 -0.24
CA VAL A 48 16.28 6.28 0.43
C VAL A 48 16.60 6.35 1.93
N SER A 49 17.78 6.86 2.30
CA SER A 49 18.22 6.96 3.69
C SER A 49 17.36 7.90 4.53
N GLN A 50 16.82 8.96 3.92
CA GLN A 50 15.90 9.90 4.55
C GLN A 50 14.51 9.29 4.80
N LYS A 51 14.25 8.07 4.29
CA LYS A 51 12.95 7.37 4.37
C LYS A 51 11.81 8.23 3.85
N THR A 52 12.10 8.99 2.80
CA THR A 52 11.13 9.87 2.17
C THR A 52 9.98 9.04 1.60
N ARG A 53 8.75 9.41 1.96
CA ARG A 53 7.55 8.81 1.37
C ARG A 53 7.61 9.01 -0.14
N THR A 54 7.40 7.93 -0.89
CA THR A 54 7.31 7.95 -2.36
C THR A 54 6.06 7.20 -2.77
N ASP A 55 5.26 7.83 -3.62
CA ASP A 55 3.99 7.30 -4.11
C ASP A 55 4.16 6.66 -5.50
N ILE A 56 5.00 7.25 -6.34
CA ILE A 56 5.40 6.72 -7.64
C ILE A 56 6.93 6.79 -7.72
N VAL A 57 7.57 5.71 -8.17
CA VAL A 57 9.02 5.62 -8.31
C VAL A 57 9.35 5.23 -9.73
N CYS A 58 10.22 5.97 -10.39
CA CYS A 58 10.80 5.66 -11.68
C CYS A 58 12.31 5.58 -11.51
N VAL A 59 12.89 4.38 -11.59
CA VAL A 59 14.29 4.16 -11.20
C VAL A 59 15.08 3.44 -12.29
N ASP A 60 16.24 4.01 -12.63
CA ASP A 60 17.19 3.45 -13.56
C ASP A 60 18.07 2.38 -12.90
N ILE A 61 17.74 1.13 -13.18
CA ILE A 61 18.49 -0.03 -12.68
C ILE A 61 19.75 -0.31 -13.52
N THR A 62 20.08 0.54 -14.51
CA THR A 62 21.37 0.46 -15.19
C THR A 62 22.51 1.08 -14.38
N MET A 63 22.18 1.93 -13.39
CA MET A 63 23.14 2.39 -12.39
C MET A 63 23.52 1.25 -11.44
N GLU A 64 24.82 1.12 -11.16
CA GLU A 64 25.32 0.15 -10.20
C GLU A 64 24.73 0.42 -8.80
N GLY A 65 24.27 -0.61 -8.10
CA GLY A 65 23.65 -0.49 -6.77
C GLY A 65 22.15 -0.12 -6.77
N ALA A 66 21.60 0.46 -7.84
CA ALA A 66 20.22 0.96 -7.86
C ALA A 66 19.18 -0.15 -7.61
N LEU A 67 19.45 -1.38 -8.05
CA LEU A 67 18.54 -2.51 -7.82
C LEU A 67 18.35 -2.83 -6.33
N GLU A 68 19.41 -2.77 -5.52
CA GLU A 68 19.31 -3.02 -4.08
C GLU A 68 18.55 -1.89 -3.37
N LEU A 69 18.80 -0.63 -3.78
CA LEU A 69 18.04 0.53 -3.29
C LEU A 69 16.56 0.44 -3.68
N THR A 70 16.24 -0.13 -4.85
CA THR A 70 14.86 -0.36 -5.27
C THR A 70 14.14 -1.34 -4.34
N LYS A 71 14.81 -2.42 -3.90
CA LYS A 71 14.24 -3.36 -2.93
C LYS A 71 14.01 -2.68 -1.59
N GLU A 72 14.95 -1.82 -1.17
CA GLU A 72 14.78 -1.04 0.05
C GLU A 72 13.62 -0.05 -0.05
N LEU A 73 13.48 0.66 -1.17
CA LEU A 73 12.32 1.50 -1.48
C LEU A 73 11.03 0.70 -1.37
N ARG A 74 10.93 -0.48 -2.01
CA ARG A 74 9.74 -1.33 -1.91
C ARG A 74 9.42 -1.72 -0.46
N ARG A 75 10.43 -1.95 0.39
CA ARG A 75 10.21 -2.23 1.82
C ARG A 75 9.73 -0.99 2.59
N LEU A 76 10.29 0.18 2.30
CA LEU A 76 9.95 1.45 2.97
C LEU A 76 8.61 2.02 2.51
N THR A 77 8.25 1.80 1.24
CA THR A 77 7.02 2.27 0.60
C THR A 77 6.31 1.11 -0.12
N PRO A 78 5.72 0.14 0.61
CA PRO A 78 5.13 -1.07 0.03
C PRO A 78 4.06 -0.80 -1.03
N SER A 79 3.36 0.33 -0.90
CA SER A 79 2.25 0.74 -1.76
C SER A 79 2.67 1.58 -2.98
N SER A 80 3.95 1.93 -3.11
CA SER A 80 4.44 2.77 -4.23
C SER A 80 4.28 2.05 -5.57
N TYR A 81 3.96 2.80 -6.62
CA TYR A 81 3.99 2.27 -7.99
C TYR A 81 5.42 2.40 -8.53
N ILE A 82 6.09 1.28 -8.78
CA ILE A 82 7.48 1.23 -9.24
C ILE A 82 7.56 0.94 -10.74
N ILE A 83 8.20 1.86 -11.44
CA ILE A 83 8.60 1.77 -12.84
C ILE A 83 10.12 1.57 -12.85
N LEU A 84 10.58 0.49 -13.49
CA LEU A 84 12.01 0.30 -13.73
C LEU A 84 12.40 0.88 -15.07
N ILE A 85 13.53 1.55 -15.15
CA ILE A 85 14.22 1.88 -16.39
C ILE A 85 15.37 0.88 -16.51
N ALA A 86 15.37 0.06 -17.56
CA ALA A 86 16.38 -0.98 -17.75
C ALA A 86 16.99 -0.93 -19.15
N SER A 87 18.18 -1.53 -19.28
CA SER A 87 18.77 -1.79 -20.59
C SER A 87 18.33 -3.16 -21.10
N PRO A 88 18.08 -3.34 -22.43
CA PRO A 88 17.88 -4.65 -23.04
C PRO A 88 19.05 -5.63 -22.81
N ARG A 89 20.21 -5.15 -22.35
CA ARG A 89 21.38 -5.96 -21.99
C ARG A 89 21.26 -6.60 -20.60
N ILE A 90 20.36 -6.12 -19.75
CA ILE A 90 20.13 -6.69 -18.41
C ILE A 90 19.07 -7.78 -18.53
N SER A 91 19.38 -8.98 -18.03
CA SER A 91 18.42 -10.09 -18.04
C SER A 91 17.20 -9.77 -17.17
N PRO A 92 15.97 -10.00 -17.67
CA PRO A 92 14.74 -9.83 -16.86
C PRO A 92 14.73 -10.61 -15.55
N ALA A 93 15.43 -11.74 -15.47
CA ALA A 93 15.54 -12.54 -14.25
C ALA A 93 16.23 -11.79 -13.08
N VAL A 94 16.98 -10.72 -13.39
CA VAL A 94 17.63 -9.86 -12.38
C VAL A 94 16.59 -9.00 -11.66
N TYR A 95 15.62 -8.44 -12.39
CA TYR A 95 14.71 -7.43 -11.87
C TYR A 95 13.24 -7.87 -11.73
N MET A 96 12.84 -8.99 -12.35
CA MET A 96 11.52 -9.60 -12.15
C MET A 96 11.52 -10.44 -10.87
N ARG A 97 11.60 -9.79 -9.71
CA ARG A 97 11.68 -10.43 -8.40
C ARG A 97 10.57 -9.93 -7.48
N PRO A 98 9.93 -10.80 -6.67
CA PRO A 98 8.91 -10.36 -5.70
C PRO A 98 9.39 -9.25 -4.75
N ALA A 99 10.67 -9.28 -4.37
CA ALA A 99 11.28 -8.26 -3.51
C ALA A 99 11.36 -6.85 -4.15
N ILE A 100 11.22 -6.76 -5.47
CA ILE A 100 11.17 -5.49 -6.21
C ILE A 100 9.70 -5.17 -6.49
N GLY A 101 8.97 -6.14 -7.05
CA GLY A 101 7.54 -6.01 -7.32
C GLY A 101 7.21 -4.84 -8.25
N ALA A 102 8.05 -4.56 -9.25
CA ALA A 102 7.80 -3.46 -10.18
C ALA A 102 6.55 -3.73 -11.04
N GLU A 103 5.73 -2.69 -11.19
CA GLU A 103 4.48 -2.71 -11.94
C GLU A 103 4.69 -2.40 -13.42
N SER A 104 5.75 -1.66 -13.75
CA SER A 104 6.04 -1.22 -15.12
C SER A 104 7.52 -1.21 -15.47
N LEU A 105 7.80 -1.21 -16.77
CA LEU A 105 9.15 -1.22 -17.32
C LEU A 105 9.28 -0.25 -18.50
N LEU A 106 10.34 0.56 -18.46
CA LEU A 106 10.85 1.38 -19.54
C LEU A 106 12.19 0.77 -20.00
N LEU A 107 12.34 0.53 -21.31
CA LEU A 107 13.57 -0.03 -21.88
C LEU A 107 14.36 1.04 -22.62
N LYS A 108 15.63 1.23 -22.27
CA LYS A 108 16.54 2.18 -22.93
C LYS A 108 16.87 1.75 -24.37
N PRO A 109 17.05 2.71 -25.31
CA PRO A 109 16.91 4.15 -25.14
C PRO A 109 15.44 4.56 -24.99
N LEU A 110 15.13 5.49 -24.09
CA LEU A 110 13.74 5.87 -23.83
C LEU A 110 13.17 6.68 -25.00
N SER A 111 12.10 6.16 -25.61
CA SER A 111 11.32 6.93 -26.57
C SER A 111 10.20 7.71 -25.88
N GLU A 112 9.82 8.86 -26.44
CA GLU A 112 8.71 9.66 -25.89
C GLU A 112 7.40 8.86 -25.81
N ARG A 113 7.15 7.99 -26.80
CA ARG A 113 5.98 7.12 -26.82
C ARG A 113 5.97 6.16 -25.63
N GLN A 114 7.09 5.49 -25.34
CA GLN A 114 7.18 4.59 -24.20
C GLN A 114 6.96 5.33 -22.87
N ILE A 115 7.58 6.51 -22.72
CA ILE A 115 7.38 7.35 -21.52
C ILE A 115 5.91 7.72 -21.37
N GLN A 116 5.26 8.18 -22.44
CA GLN A 116 3.85 8.55 -22.42
C GLN A 116 2.95 7.37 -22.03
N GLU A 117 3.12 6.21 -22.67
CA GLU A 117 2.31 5.02 -22.41
C GLU A 117 2.45 4.56 -20.96
N VAL A 118 3.69 4.38 -20.49
CA VAL A 118 3.97 3.86 -19.13
C VAL A 118 3.58 4.86 -18.05
N LEU A 119 3.89 6.16 -18.20
CA LEU A 119 3.49 7.16 -17.20
C LEU A 119 1.98 7.36 -17.15
N SER A 120 1.29 7.30 -18.29
CA SER A 120 -0.17 7.36 -18.32
C SER A 120 -0.79 6.21 -17.53
N GLU A 121 -0.29 4.98 -17.73
CA GLU A 121 -0.76 3.82 -16.98
C GLU A 121 -0.44 3.93 -15.48
N ALA A 122 0.80 4.29 -15.13
CA ALA A 122 1.25 4.40 -13.75
C ALA A 122 0.45 5.45 -12.96
N ILE A 123 0.33 6.65 -13.52
CA ILE A 123 -0.38 7.76 -12.86
C ILE A 123 -1.87 7.45 -12.77
N ARG A 124 -2.49 6.91 -13.83
CA ARG A 124 -3.91 6.54 -13.79
C ARG A 124 -4.17 5.45 -12.76
N THR A 125 -3.33 4.42 -12.72
CA THR A 125 -3.45 3.34 -11.73
C THR A 125 -3.29 3.89 -10.31
N TYR A 126 -2.36 4.81 -10.10
CA TYR A 126 -2.20 5.47 -8.80
C TYR A 126 -3.44 6.29 -8.43
N ILE A 127 -3.99 7.10 -9.35
CA ILE A 127 -5.19 7.90 -9.12
C ILE A 127 -6.40 7.00 -8.82
N ASP A 128 -6.66 6.00 -9.67
CA ASP A 128 -7.77 5.06 -9.49
C ASP A 128 -7.63 4.29 -8.18
N ARG A 129 -6.40 3.94 -7.78
CA ARG A 129 -6.16 3.26 -6.52
C ARG A 129 -6.35 4.20 -5.33
N PHE A 130 -5.66 5.35 -5.27
CA PHE A 130 -5.51 6.15 -4.04
C PHE A 130 -6.40 7.41 -3.98
N LEU A 131 -6.81 7.98 -5.11
CA LEU A 131 -7.67 9.16 -5.15
C LEU A 131 -9.14 8.82 -5.41
N SER A 132 -9.43 7.70 -6.08
CA SER A 132 -10.78 7.20 -6.31
C SER A 132 -10.93 5.72 -5.92
N PRO A 133 -10.58 5.35 -4.67
CA PRO A 133 -10.62 3.96 -4.24
C PRO A 133 -12.02 3.37 -4.40
N ASP A 134 -12.07 2.11 -4.85
CA ASP A 134 -13.25 1.29 -4.68
C ASP A 134 -13.41 0.99 -3.18
N GLU A 135 -14.21 1.81 -2.49
CA GLU A 135 -14.45 1.70 -1.04
C GLU A 135 -15.04 0.35 -0.61
N LYS A 136 -15.49 -0.47 -1.57
CA LYS A 136 -15.92 -1.86 -1.31
C LYS A 136 -14.76 -2.84 -1.17
N LYS A 137 -13.57 -2.49 -1.67
CA LYS A 137 -12.38 -3.37 -1.68
C LYS A 137 -11.31 -2.95 -0.68
N VAL A 138 -11.21 -1.67 -0.39
CA VAL A 138 -10.19 -1.12 0.49
C VAL A 138 -10.80 -0.32 1.63
N PHE A 139 -10.15 -0.40 2.78
CA PHE A 139 -10.33 0.52 3.88
C PHE A 139 -9.35 1.69 3.72
N VAL A 140 -9.86 2.91 3.83
CA VAL A 140 -9.07 4.14 3.67
C VAL A 140 -8.85 4.78 5.03
N ILE A 141 -7.58 4.96 5.41
CA ILE A 141 -7.18 5.75 6.57
C ILE A 141 -6.64 7.08 6.08
N GLU A 142 -7.30 8.17 6.45
CA GLU A 142 -6.83 9.53 6.17
C GLU A 142 -5.97 10.07 7.33
N HIS A 143 -4.83 10.66 7.00
CA HIS A 143 -3.97 11.38 7.95
C HIS A 143 -3.48 12.69 7.32
N LYS A 144 -2.91 13.58 8.15
CA LYS A 144 -2.45 14.93 7.70
C LYS A 144 -1.46 14.90 6.52
N GLY A 145 -0.81 13.78 6.26
CA GLY A 145 0.19 13.59 5.19
C GLY A 145 -0.27 12.73 4.02
N GLY A 146 -1.55 12.38 3.94
CA GLY A 146 -2.14 11.62 2.83
C GLY A 146 -3.09 10.51 3.28
N ARG A 147 -3.27 9.52 2.40
CA ARG A 147 -4.14 8.36 2.63
C ARG A 147 -3.32 7.08 2.66
N VAL A 148 -3.70 6.16 3.53
CA VAL A 148 -3.27 4.76 3.50
C VAL A 148 -4.45 3.91 3.10
N LEU A 149 -4.25 3.05 2.10
CA LEU A 149 -5.28 2.17 1.56
C LEU A 149 -4.91 0.74 1.90
N ILE A 150 -5.82 0.04 2.58
CA ILE A 150 -5.62 -1.33 3.03
C ILE A 150 -6.72 -2.20 2.42
N ASP A 151 -6.34 -3.21 1.63
CA ASP A 151 -7.29 -4.21 1.14
C ASP A 151 -7.99 -4.90 2.31
N TYR A 152 -9.32 -5.01 2.27
CA TYR A 152 -10.08 -5.68 3.34
C TYR A 152 -9.60 -7.11 3.62
N ASN A 153 -9.08 -7.80 2.60
CA ASN A 153 -8.51 -9.15 2.75
C ASN A 153 -7.21 -9.15 3.57
N ASN A 154 -6.52 -8.02 3.72
CA ASN A 154 -5.32 -7.90 4.53
C ASN A 154 -5.60 -7.52 5.98
N ILE A 155 -6.85 -7.11 6.30
CA ILE A 155 -7.25 -6.70 7.64
C ILE A 155 -7.62 -7.92 8.48
N TYR A 156 -7.00 -8.06 9.65
CA TYR A 156 -7.29 -9.15 10.59
C TYR A 156 -8.32 -8.73 11.63
N PHE A 157 -8.10 -7.57 12.25
CA PHE A 157 -9.01 -7.01 13.24
C PHE A 157 -8.76 -5.52 13.42
N PHE A 158 -9.73 -4.88 14.07
CA PHE A 158 -9.61 -3.54 14.60
C PHE A 158 -9.64 -3.62 16.14
N GLU A 159 -8.71 -2.91 16.77
CA GLU A 159 -8.63 -2.79 18.23
C GLU A 159 -8.87 -1.35 18.67
N SER A 160 -9.74 -1.15 19.66
CA SER A 160 -9.92 0.15 20.30
C SER A 160 -9.07 0.23 21.57
N ARG A 161 -8.16 1.20 21.60
CA ARG A 161 -7.29 1.51 22.74
C ARG A 161 -6.93 2.99 22.74
N GLU A 162 -6.87 3.59 23.92
CA GLU A 162 -6.50 5.00 24.12
C GLU A 162 -7.26 6.02 23.24
N LYS A 163 -8.59 5.82 23.09
CA LYS A 163 -9.49 6.68 22.27
C LYS A 163 -9.18 6.68 20.77
N ARG A 164 -8.45 5.69 20.28
CA ARG A 164 -8.18 5.47 18.86
C ARG A 164 -8.57 4.05 18.47
N VAL A 165 -8.72 3.84 17.18
CA VAL A 165 -8.84 2.51 16.59
C VAL A 165 -7.55 2.17 15.86
N TYR A 166 -7.13 0.93 15.99
CA TYR A 166 -5.94 0.38 15.36
C TYR A 166 -6.35 -0.76 14.44
N LEU A 167 -6.17 -0.56 13.13
CA LEU A 167 -6.33 -1.60 12.12
C LEU A 167 -5.06 -2.44 12.14
N ASN A 168 -5.21 -3.75 12.35
CA ASN A 168 -4.11 -4.70 12.38
C ASN A 168 -4.10 -5.57 11.12
N THR A 169 -2.95 -5.58 10.44
CA THR A 169 -2.64 -6.48 9.33
C THR A 169 -1.63 -7.55 9.78
N GLU A 170 -1.19 -8.41 8.87
CA GLU A 170 -0.08 -9.34 9.16
C GLU A 170 1.26 -8.62 9.42
N ALA A 171 1.54 -7.55 8.68
CA ALA A 171 2.85 -6.91 8.68
C ALA A 171 2.93 -5.72 9.64
N GLU A 172 1.85 -4.97 9.76
CA GLU A 172 1.84 -3.68 10.41
C GLU A 172 0.47 -3.29 10.97
N GLU A 173 0.47 -2.21 11.74
CA GLU A 173 -0.70 -1.67 12.41
C GLU A 173 -0.84 -0.16 12.13
N TYR A 174 -2.08 0.27 11.91
CA TYR A 174 -2.40 1.67 11.58
C TYR A 174 -3.40 2.25 12.57
N GLY A 175 -2.99 3.29 13.29
CA GLY A 175 -3.85 3.98 14.26
C GLY A 175 -4.57 5.19 13.67
N PHE A 176 -5.89 5.28 13.84
CA PHE A 176 -6.73 6.38 13.33
C PHE A 176 -7.83 6.75 14.32
N TYR A 177 -8.53 7.87 14.06
CA TYR A 177 -9.63 8.36 14.88
C TYR A 177 -10.95 7.87 14.29
N ASP A 178 -11.61 6.97 15.03
CA ASP A 178 -12.90 6.37 14.68
C ASP A 178 -13.44 5.67 15.93
N THR A 179 -14.64 5.10 15.85
CA THR A 179 -15.16 4.17 16.85
C THR A 179 -15.41 2.80 16.24
N LEU A 180 -15.26 1.75 17.04
CA LEU A 180 -15.55 0.40 16.59
C LEU A 180 -17.06 0.14 16.38
N ASP A 181 -17.92 1.08 16.79
CA ASP A 181 -19.37 1.01 16.55
C ASP A 181 -19.69 1.57 15.16
N GLU A 182 -19.15 2.74 14.81
CA GLU A 182 -19.20 3.27 13.43
C GLU A 182 -18.60 2.30 12.42
N LEU A 183 -17.47 1.66 12.76
CA LEU A 183 -16.86 0.64 11.91
C LEU A 183 -17.72 -0.62 11.77
N GLN A 184 -18.46 -1.02 12.81
CA GLN A 184 -19.34 -2.18 12.69
C GLN A 184 -20.50 -1.89 11.70
N GLU A 185 -21.08 -0.69 11.74
CA GLU A 185 -22.12 -0.26 10.80
C GLU A 185 -21.59 -0.12 9.38
N LYS A 186 -20.34 0.32 9.20
CA LYS A 186 -19.74 0.45 7.87
C LYS A 186 -19.36 -0.90 7.26
N LEU A 187 -18.89 -1.85 8.08
CA LEU A 187 -18.24 -3.08 7.63
C LEU A 187 -19.12 -4.34 7.71
N GLU A 188 -20.27 -4.23 8.38
CA GLU A 188 -21.36 -5.21 8.60
C GLU A 188 -21.02 -6.68 8.26
N ASP A 189 -21.05 -7.02 6.97
CA ASP A 189 -21.00 -8.40 6.52
C ASP A 189 -19.62 -9.05 6.67
N GLY A 190 -18.53 -8.30 6.58
CA GLY A 190 -17.17 -8.87 6.66
C GLY A 190 -16.63 -9.03 8.08
N PHE A 191 -17.17 -8.26 9.04
CA PHE A 191 -16.58 -8.10 10.36
C PHE A 191 -17.59 -8.39 11.47
N ILE A 192 -17.09 -8.83 12.63
CA ILE A 192 -17.93 -9.21 13.77
C ILE A 192 -17.32 -8.73 15.07
N ARG A 193 -18.14 -8.11 15.93
CA ARG A 193 -17.70 -7.77 17.28
C ARG A 193 -17.62 -9.02 18.14
N CYS A 194 -16.47 -9.19 18.78
CA CYS A 194 -16.25 -10.27 19.76
C CYS A 194 -15.90 -9.73 21.16
N HIS A 195 -15.60 -8.44 21.27
CA HIS A 195 -15.24 -7.79 22.52
C HIS A 195 -15.53 -6.28 22.43
N ARG A 196 -15.68 -5.59 23.57
CA ARG A 196 -15.87 -4.12 23.59
C ARG A 196 -14.73 -3.35 22.90
N SER A 197 -13.55 -3.95 22.83
CA SER A 197 -12.34 -3.38 22.22
C SER A 197 -11.94 -4.06 20.91
N PHE A 198 -12.68 -5.06 20.42
CA PHE A 198 -12.28 -5.78 19.19
C PHE A 198 -13.43 -6.00 18.21
N LEU A 199 -13.15 -5.70 16.95
CA LEU A 199 -13.95 -6.03 15.77
C LEU A 199 -13.06 -6.88 14.84
N ILE A 200 -13.42 -8.13 14.58
CA ILE A 200 -12.54 -9.09 13.87
C ILE A 200 -13.07 -9.40 12.47
N ASN A 201 -12.18 -9.68 11.53
CA ASN A 201 -12.53 -10.13 10.19
C ASN A 201 -12.97 -11.61 10.23
N LYS A 202 -14.21 -11.90 9.80
CA LYS A 202 -14.80 -13.25 9.83
C LYS A 202 -13.96 -14.25 9.02
N SER A 203 -13.45 -13.84 7.86
CA SER A 203 -12.63 -14.67 6.94
C SER A 203 -11.25 -15.06 7.50
N LYS A 204 -10.84 -14.42 8.60
CA LYS A 204 -9.56 -14.68 9.27
C LYS A 204 -9.70 -15.57 10.49
N ILE A 205 -10.92 -15.92 10.92
CA ILE A 205 -11.16 -16.80 12.06
C ILE A 205 -10.67 -18.22 11.74
N VAL A 206 -9.81 -18.78 12.60
CA VAL A 206 -9.33 -20.16 12.51
C VAL A 206 -10.02 -21.03 13.54
N ASN A 207 -10.09 -20.60 14.81
CA ASN A 207 -10.71 -21.34 15.89
C ASN A 207 -11.43 -20.42 16.88
N VAL A 208 -12.55 -20.88 17.42
CA VAL A 208 -13.30 -20.17 18.48
C VAL A 208 -13.37 -21.06 19.72
N PHE A 209 -12.75 -20.63 20.82
CA PHE A 209 -12.74 -21.37 22.09
C PHE A 209 -13.72 -20.71 23.08
N LEU A 210 -15.02 -21.05 22.94
CA LEU A 210 -16.08 -20.47 23.76
C LEU A 210 -15.89 -20.68 25.27
N SER A 211 -15.32 -21.82 25.69
CA SER A 211 -15.05 -22.11 27.12
C SER A 211 -13.88 -21.28 27.67
N GLN A 212 -12.92 -20.93 26.82
CA GLN A 212 -11.71 -20.18 27.17
C GLN A 212 -11.85 -18.68 26.92
N ASN A 213 -12.98 -18.21 26.39
CA ASN A 213 -13.23 -16.80 26.07
C ASN A 213 -12.18 -16.21 25.11
N ARG A 214 -11.77 -16.96 24.09
CA ARG A 214 -10.82 -16.49 23.07
C ARG A 214 -11.14 -16.97 21.66
N ILE A 215 -10.67 -16.22 20.67
CA ILE A 215 -10.75 -16.52 19.24
C ILE A 215 -9.33 -16.47 18.68
N ILE A 216 -8.97 -17.46 17.88
CA ILE A 216 -7.70 -17.50 17.15
C ILE A 216 -7.98 -17.15 15.71
N LEU A 217 -7.28 -16.13 15.20
CA LEU A 217 -7.28 -15.77 13.79
C LEU A 217 -6.09 -16.44 13.08
N LYS A 218 -6.00 -16.28 11.77
CA LYS A 218 -4.78 -16.60 10.99
C LYS A 218 -3.57 -15.88 11.62
N ASN A 219 -2.37 -16.40 11.38
CA ASN A 219 -1.11 -15.91 11.97
C ASN A 219 -1.11 -15.91 13.51
N GLU A 220 -1.90 -16.80 14.11
CA GLU A 220 -1.92 -17.06 15.55
C GLU A 220 -2.31 -15.86 16.43
N PHE A 221 -2.94 -14.82 15.85
CA PHE A 221 -3.49 -13.73 16.64
C PHE A 221 -4.58 -14.25 17.58
N GLU A 222 -4.36 -14.07 18.89
CA GLU A 222 -5.32 -14.43 19.93
C GLU A 222 -6.12 -13.22 20.39
N ILE A 223 -7.43 -13.26 20.14
CA ILE A 223 -8.37 -12.17 20.44
C ILE A 223 -9.29 -12.57 21.60
N PRO A 224 -9.45 -11.73 22.64
CA PRO A 224 -10.39 -12.01 23.72
C PRO A 224 -11.84 -11.99 23.22
N LEU A 225 -12.65 -12.92 23.73
CA LEU A 225 -14.10 -12.99 23.50
C LEU A 225 -14.84 -12.70 24.79
N SER A 226 -15.48 -11.54 24.92
CA SER A 226 -16.25 -11.25 26.12
C SER A 226 -17.59 -11.98 26.14
N ARG A 227 -18.10 -12.22 27.36
CA ARG A 227 -19.33 -12.96 27.61
C ARG A 227 -20.54 -12.35 26.89
N SER A 228 -20.63 -11.02 26.82
CA SER A 228 -21.73 -10.31 26.16
C SER A 228 -21.78 -10.51 24.65
N TYR A 229 -20.65 -10.86 24.00
CA TYR A 229 -20.58 -11.06 22.56
C TYR A 229 -20.59 -12.55 22.15
N LYS A 230 -20.58 -13.47 23.11
CA LYS A 230 -20.72 -14.92 22.83
C LYS A 230 -21.98 -15.27 22.03
N PRO A 231 -23.17 -14.68 22.29
CA PRO A 231 -24.37 -15.02 21.51
C PRO A 231 -24.19 -14.73 20.01
N VAL A 232 -23.65 -13.56 19.67
CA VAL A 232 -23.40 -13.15 18.28
C VAL A 232 -22.40 -14.08 17.60
N ILE A 233 -21.34 -14.48 18.30
CA ILE A 233 -20.34 -15.43 17.77
C ILE A 233 -20.94 -16.83 17.57
N LYS A 234 -21.81 -17.31 18.46
CA LYS A 234 -22.49 -18.60 18.29
C LYS A 234 -23.40 -18.58 17.05
N GLU A 235 -24.18 -17.53 16.88
CA GLU A 235 -25.06 -17.36 15.73
C GLU A 235 -24.27 -17.39 14.41
N TYR A 236 -23.10 -16.72 14.38
CA TYR A 236 -22.19 -16.77 13.24
C TYR A 236 -21.71 -18.20 12.92
N LEU A 237 -21.36 -18.99 13.93
CA LEU A 237 -20.92 -20.39 13.75
C LEU A 237 -22.07 -21.29 13.27
N GLU A 238 -23.28 -21.10 13.77
CA GLU A 238 -24.48 -21.88 13.40
C GLU A 238 -24.93 -21.63 11.95
N LYS A 239 -24.74 -20.39 11.44
CA LYS A 239 -25.01 -20.03 10.04
C LYS A 239 -23.97 -20.56 9.05
N GLY A 240 -23.01 -21.37 9.52
CA GLY A 240 -22.08 -22.10 8.68
C GLY A 240 -20.85 -21.31 8.25
N GLY A 241 -20.45 -20.28 9.02
CA GLY A 241 -19.20 -19.51 8.90
C GLY A 241 -18.46 -19.68 7.57
N LYS A 242 -18.99 -19.09 6.50
CA LYS A 242 -18.34 -19.04 5.18
C LYS A 242 -17.65 -17.71 4.98
#